data_AF-A0AA36MY30-F1
#
_entry.id   AF-A0AA36MY30-F1
#
_cell.length_a   1.000
_cell.length_b   1.000
_cell.length_c   1.000
_cell.angle_alpha   90.00
_cell.angle_beta   90.00
_cell.angle_gamma   90.00
#
_symmetry.space_group_name_H-M   'P 1'
#
loop_
_entity.id
_entity.type
_entity.pdbx_description
1 polymer ?
#
loop_
_entity_poly.entity_id
_entity_poly.type
_entity_poly.pdbx_seq_one_letter_code
_entity_poly.pdbx_strand_id
1 'polypeptide(L)'
;MYCAAVLLLASGCAAKSVGYLGNLRANVQAPQQTLLSLVAAAANAKSDPSQFEVASLASLAQSLSKSGGVEETIQTIKGLVDGMLGSITSEANAAQAGVQNTSLYTQCTAQKGAAMADISALSGGTTESAAHAQCVKELTALNATYQSCLSQEELLHVTKEARCEYFASIDRSANFQSWFCHEDDYPESSSYESYLQRNIDMLAEFRSKSNCTDATSSYNTKMAECQTKQTPVASKELQCATLESSATSALCAPYEGKLAVCKTYESCWSAAGSAAGNSLNTAQSIQDNLKTQWTALKRIQCLLDVLAKSGDQTAALTACIAKTHSTDSLTLTPAAAPTKEVCSAGTAPAACVA
;
A
#
# COMPACT_ATOMS: atom_id res chain seq x y z
N MET A 1 3.40 18.98 -13.73
CA MET A 1 3.61 17.70 -14.43
C MET A 1 5.00 17.15 -14.09
N TYR A 2 5.19 16.63 -12.88
CA TYR A 2 6.31 15.75 -12.51
C TYR A 2 5.89 15.10 -11.18
N CYS A 3 5.16 13.99 -11.25
CA CYS A 3 4.82 13.18 -10.09
C CYS A 3 4.60 11.73 -10.54
N ALA A 4 5.67 11.11 -11.01
CA ALA A 4 5.67 9.72 -11.45
C ALA A 4 7.04 9.10 -11.16
N ALA A 5 7.38 8.93 -9.88
CA ALA A 5 8.58 8.17 -9.48
C ALA A 5 8.56 7.71 -8.01
N VAL A 6 7.45 7.19 -7.47
CA VAL A 6 7.47 6.48 -6.15
C VAL A 6 6.55 5.25 -6.16
N LEU A 7 6.46 4.54 -7.28
CA LEU A 7 5.57 3.39 -7.41
C LEU A 7 6.32 2.21 -8.04
N LEU A 8 7.32 1.66 -7.34
CA LEU A 8 7.98 0.41 -7.74
C LEU A 8 8.72 -0.27 -6.55
N LEU A 9 8.07 -0.42 -5.39
CA LEU A 9 8.54 -1.35 -4.33
C LEU A 9 7.34 -2.02 -3.64
N ALA A 10 6.53 -2.75 -4.40
CA ALA A 10 5.50 -3.64 -3.84
C ALA A 10 5.21 -4.82 -4.79
N SER A 11 6.25 -5.51 -5.22
CA SER A 11 6.13 -6.78 -5.95
C SER A 11 7.22 -7.73 -5.49
N GLY A 12 7.06 -8.27 -4.27
CA GLY A 12 8.09 -9.11 -3.67
C GLY A 12 7.69 -9.92 -2.44
N CYS A 13 6.41 -10.23 -2.23
CA CYS A 13 6.00 -11.25 -1.25
C CYS A 13 4.99 -12.21 -1.89
N ALA A 14 5.43 -12.88 -2.95
CA ALA A 14 4.74 -14.06 -3.46
C ALA A 14 5.75 -15.23 -3.52
N ALA A 15 5.52 -16.21 -2.66
CA ALA A 15 5.90 -17.61 -2.80
C ALA A 15 7.40 -17.94 -2.99
N LYS A 16 8.15 -18.01 -1.89
CA LYS A 16 9.30 -18.94 -1.76
C LYS A 16 9.27 -19.63 -0.39
N SER A 17 8.34 -20.58 -0.22
CA SER A 17 8.38 -21.54 0.89
C SER A 17 7.69 -22.86 0.51
N VAL A 18 7.94 -23.36 -0.71
CA VAL A 18 7.60 -24.74 -1.09
C VAL A 18 8.88 -25.36 -1.62
N GLY A 19 9.70 -25.91 -0.72
CA GLY A 19 11.00 -26.44 -1.11
C GLY A 19 11.75 -27.11 0.03
N TYR A 20 11.10 -27.96 0.82
CA TYR A 20 11.82 -28.79 1.79
C TYR A 20 11.28 -30.22 1.99
N LEU A 21 10.32 -30.69 1.19
CA LEU A 21 9.77 -32.06 1.31
C LEU A 21 10.02 -32.97 0.09
N GLY A 22 10.82 -32.52 -0.89
CA GLY A 22 10.91 -33.18 -2.19
C GLY A 22 11.92 -34.33 -2.35
N ASN A 23 12.74 -34.67 -1.34
CA ASN A 23 14.00 -35.40 -1.62
C ASN A 23 14.31 -36.65 -0.78
N LEU A 24 13.30 -37.38 -0.30
CA LEU A 24 13.51 -38.62 0.50
C LEU A 24 12.93 -39.91 -0.11
N ARG A 25 12.59 -39.92 -1.40
CA ARG A 25 12.06 -41.13 -2.06
C ARG A 25 12.94 -41.59 -3.21
N ALA A 26 14.08 -42.19 -2.89
CA ALA A 26 14.69 -43.16 -3.78
C ALA A 26 15.53 -44.15 -2.97
N ASN A 27 15.23 -45.44 -3.16
CA ASN A 27 16.12 -46.60 -2.99
C ASN A 27 15.98 -47.49 -1.74
N VAL A 28 14.86 -48.25 -1.61
CA VAL A 28 14.77 -49.50 -0.80
C VAL A 28 13.69 -50.49 -1.35
N GLN A 29 13.63 -50.79 -2.65
CA GLN A 29 12.37 -51.28 -3.26
C GLN A 29 12.01 -52.79 -3.13
N ALA A 30 12.86 -53.69 -2.61
CA ALA A 30 12.52 -55.12 -2.52
C ALA A 30 12.07 -55.61 -1.12
N PRO A 31 12.73 -55.25 0.00
CA PRO A 31 12.21 -55.53 1.35
C PRO A 31 11.03 -54.62 1.74
N GLN A 32 10.94 -53.42 1.13
CA GLN A 32 9.85 -52.48 1.42
C GLN A 32 8.49 -53.02 1.04
N GLN A 33 8.33 -53.81 -0.04
CA GLN A 33 6.99 -54.24 -0.45
C GLN A 33 6.39 -55.28 0.50
N THR A 34 7.22 -56.19 1.04
CA THR A 34 6.81 -57.16 2.07
C THR A 34 6.55 -56.48 3.41
N LEU A 35 7.33 -55.45 3.74
CA LEU A 35 7.11 -54.63 4.93
C LEU A 35 5.87 -53.74 4.78
N LEU A 36 5.63 -53.16 3.59
CA LEU A 36 4.44 -52.37 3.27
C LEU A 36 3.19 -53.23 3.26
N SER A 37 3.25 -54.49 2.82
CA SER A 37 2.11 -55.41 2.92
C SER A 37 1.83 -55.84 4.35
N LEU A 38 2.86 -56.07 5.18
CA LEU A 38 2.71 -56.31 6.62
C LEU A 38 2.17 -55.08 7.37
N VAL A 39 2.69 -53.90 7.05
CA VAL A 39 2.25 -52.63 7.65
C VAL A 39 0.85 -52.27 7.17
N ALA A 40 0.49 -52.54 5.91
CA ALA A 40 -0.87 -52.37 5.40
C ALA A 40 -1.86 -53.36 6.03
N ALA A 41 -1.46 -54.62 6.25
CA ALA A 41 -2.25 -55.59 6.99
C ALA A 41 -2.43 -55.19 8.47
N ALA A 42 -1.37 -54.68 9.11
CA ALA A 42 -1.42 -54.17 10.47
C ALA A 42 -2.23 -52.87 10.62
N ALA A 43 -2.18 -51.98 9.62
CA ALA A 43 -2.86 -50.70 9.61
C ALA A 43 -4.35 -50.80 9.23
N ASN A 44 -4.74 -51.80 8.42
CA ASN A 44 -6.13 -52.05 8.05
C ASN A 44 -6.91 -52.88 9.09
N ALA A 45 -6.27 -53.35 10.17
CA ALA A 45 -6.93 -54.02 11.30
C ALA A 45 -7.72 -53.03 12.21
N LYS A 46 -8.33 -52.01 11.61
CA LYS A 46 -8.93 -50.85 12.29
C LYS A 46 -10.30 -51.14 12.93
N SER A 47 -10.77 -52.39 12.95
CA SER A 47 -12.09 -52.70 13.51
C SER A 47 -12.24 -54.06 14.21
N ASP A 48 -11.23 -54.95 14.18
CA ASP A 48 -11.34 -56.24 14.86
C ASP A 48 -9.95 -56.81 15.22
N PRO A 49 -9.58 -56.93 16.51
CA PRO A 49 -8.32 -57.54 16.94
C PRO A 49 -8.14 -59.00 16.53
N SER A 50 -9.22 -59.68 16.11
CA SER A 50 -9.22 -61.11 15.77
C SER A 50 -8.80 -61.43 14.33
N GLN A 51 -8.64 -60.43 13.45
CA GLN A 51 -8.33 -60.64 12.02
C GLN A 51 -6.90 -60.27 11.59
N PHE A 52 -5.96 -60.13 12.54
CA PHE A 52 -4.55 -60.22 12.16
C PHE A 52 -4.29 -61.68 11.77
N GLU A 53 -4.44 -62.01 10.48
CA GLU A 53 -4.38 -63.39 10.01
C GLU A 53 -3.05 -64.02 10.42
N VAL A 54 -3.12 -64.94 11.38
CA VAL A 54 -2.05 -65.81 11.86
C VAL A 54 -1.29 -66.47 10.69
N ALA A 55 -1.95 -66.65 9.53
CA ALA A 55 -1.37 -67.15 8.29
C ALA A 55 -0.21 -66.29 7.73
N SER A 56 -0.27 -64.96 7.88
CA SER A 56 0.78 -64.04 7.42
C SER A 56 2.03 -64.07 8.32
N LEU A 57 1.82 -64.21 9.63
CA LEU A 57 2.88 -64.48 10.61
C LEU A 57 3.48 -65.88 10.45
N ALA A 58 2.66 -66.89 10.15
CA ALA A 58 3.10 -68.26 9.93
C ALA A 58 3.93 -68.42 8.65
N SER A 59 3.53 -67.77 7.55
CA SER A 59 4.28 -67.78 6.28
C SER A 59 5.60 -67.00 6.40
N LEU A 60 5.62 -65.89 7.16
CA LEU A 60 6.86 -65.23 7.53
C LEU A 60 7.75 -66.16 8.36
N ALA A 61 7.23 -66.76 9.44
CA ALA A 61 7.99 -67.70 10.27
C ALA A 61 8.56 -68.90 9.47
N GLN A 62 7.82 -69.39 8.47
CA GLN A 62 8.23 -70.50 7.61
C GLN A 62 9.25 -70.10 6.53
N SER A 63 9.26 -68.84 6.12
CA SER A 63 10.34 -68.23 5.33
C SER A 63 11.61 -68.08 6.17
N LEU A 64 11.46 -67.61 7.42
CA LEU A 64 12.55 -67.37 8.37
C LEU A 64 13.24 -68.66 8.83
N SER A 65 12.51 -69.78 8.89
CA SER A 65 13.10 -71.08 9.22
C SER A 65 14.04 -71.63 8.14
N LYS A 66 14.02 -71.10 6.91
CA LYS A 66 14.82 -71.60 5.77
C LYS A 66 16.14 -70.85 5.56
N SER A 67 16.34 -69.67 6.15
CA SER A 67 17.47 -68.79 5.85
C SER A 67 18.66 -68.85 6.83
N GLY A 68 18.60 -69.72 7.86
CA GLY A 68 19.63 -69.77 8.90
C GLY A 68 19.33 -68.77 10.02
N GLY A 69 19.19 -69.27 11.25
CA GLY A 69 19.02 -68.49 12.47
C GLY A 69 17.77 -67.60 12.52
N VAL A 70 16.65 -68.12 13.04
CA VAL A 70 15.45 -67.31 13.36
C VAL A 70 15.82 -66.06 14.19
N GLU A 71 16.80 -66.19 15.06
CA GLU A 71 17.31 -65.11 15.90
C GLU A 71 17.98 -63.97 15.10
N GLU A 72 18.84 -64.29 14.12
CA GLU A 72 19.50 -63.29 13.29
C GLU A 72 18.49 -62.48 12.47
N THR A 73 17.42 -63.14 12.02
CA THR A 73 16.39 -62.43 11.26
C THR A 73 15.48 -61.58 12.15
N ILE A 74 15.15 -62.04 13.37
CA ILE A 74 14.44 -61.21 14.34
C ILE A 74 15.22 -59.92 14.62
N GLN A 75 16.54 -60.02 14.82
CA GLN A 75 17.39 -58.84 15.05
C GLN A 75 17.40 -57.91 13.84
N THR A 76 17.43 -58.45 12.62
CA THR A 76 17.35 -57.65 11.40
C THR A 76 16.04 -56.87 11.30
N ILE A 77 14.90 -57.53 11.54
CA ILE A 77 13.59 -56.86 11.50
C ILE A 77 13.48 -55.82 12.63
N LYS A 78 14.00 -56.14 13.82
CA LYS A 78 14.03 -55.20 14.94
C LYS A 78 14.81 -53.93 14.60
N GLY A 79 15.98 -54.07 13.99
CA GLY A 79 16.76 -52.92 13.49
C GLY A 79 16.01 -52.06 12.47
N LEU A 80 15.24 -52.67 11.57
CA LEU A 80 14.38 -51.94 10.62
C LEU A 80 13.25 -51.19 11.34
N VAL A 81 12.59 -51.84 12.30
CA VAL A 81 11.51 -51.22 13.10
C VAL A 81 12.03 -50.05 13.92
N ASP A 82 13.19 -50.20 14.56
CA ASP A 82 13.85 -49.13 15.30
C ASP A 82 14.24 -47.96 14.39
N GLY A 83 14.75 -48.24 13.19
CA GLY A 83 15.02 -47.23 12.17
C GLY A 83 13.76 -46.44 11.78
N MET A 84 12.64 -47.12 11.53
CA MET A 84 11.37 -46.46 11.19
C MET A 84 10.79 -45.64 12.35
N LEU A 85 10.90 -46.13 13.60
CA LEU A 85 10.53 -45.36 14.79
C LEU A 85 11.39 -44.10 14.95
N GLY A 86 12.68 -44.18 14.62
CA GLY A 86 13.58 -43.04 14.52
C GLY A 86 13.12 -42.02 13.47
N SER A 87 12.75 -42.49 12.27
CA SER A 87 12.21 -41.62 11.21
C SER A 87 10.91 -40.94 11.62
N ILE A 88 9.96 -41.65 12.25
CA ILE A 88 8.72 -41.07 12.77
C ILE A 88 9.00 -39.96 13.78
N THR A 89 9.97 -40.17 14.67
CA THR A 89 10.36 -39.16 15.67
C THR A 89 10.96 -37.93 14.99
N SER A 90 11.80 -38.12 13.97
CA SER A 90 12.36 -37.03 13.16
C SER A 90 11.28 -36.22 12.44
N GLU A 91 10.31 -36.89 11.82
CA GLU A 91 9.17 -36.24 11.16
C GLU A 91 8.27 -35.48 12.15
N ALA A 92 8.02 -36.05 13.33
CA ALA A 92 7.28 -35.38 14.40
C ALA A 92 8.01 -34.11 14.88
N ASN A 93 9.34 -34.17 15.03
CA ASN A 93 10.15 -33.00 15.39
C ASN A 93 10.12 -31.91 14.31
N ALA A 94 10.14 -32.29 13.03
CA ALA A 94 10.03 -31.34 11.93
C ALA A 94 8.64 -30.66 11.90
N ALA A 95 7.57 -31.44 12.12
CA ALA A 95 6.22 -30.91 12.25
C ALA A 95 6.10 -29.97 13.46
N GLN A 96 6.70 -30.33 14.60
CA GLN A 96 6.77 -29.51 15.81
C GLN A 96 7.50 -28.18 15.55
N ALA A 97 8.63 -28.20 14.85
CA ALA A 97 9.35 -26.98 14.47
C ALA A 97 8.50 -26.08 13.56
N GLY A 98 7.72 -26.67 12.66
CA GLY A 98 6.79 -25.96 11.78
C GLY A 98 5.71 -25.20 12.55
N VAL A 99 5.06 -25.84 13.53
CA VAL A 99 4.00 -25.20 14.35
C VAL A 99 4.53 -24.25 15.43
N GLN A 100 5.84 -24.28 15.70
CA GLN A 100 6.54 -23.35 16.58
C GLN A 100 7.09 -22.13 15.84
N ASN A 101 7.02 -22.10 14.50
CA ASN A 101 7.60 -21.03 13.71
C ASN A 101 6.72 -19.77 13.76
N THR A 102 7.14 -18.79 14.56
CA THR A 102 6.50 -17.46 14.67
C THR A 102 7.23 -16.39 13.85
N SER A 103 8.22 -16.74 13.03
CA SER A 103 9.10 -15.79 12.35
C SER A 103 8.37 -14.81 11.43
N LEU A 104 7.23 -15.20 10.84
CA LEU A 104 6.43 -14.32 9.99
C LEU A 104 5.90 -13.10 10.76
N TYR A 105 5.47 -13.28 12.01
CA TYR A 105 5.01 -12.18 12.86
C TYR A 105 6.15 -11.21 13.21
N THR A 106 7.33 -11.76 13.52
CA THR A 106 8.54 -10.98 13.80
C THR A 106 8.96 -10.17 12.58
N GLN A 107 8.87 -10.75 11.39
CA GLN A 107 9.14 -10.05 10.11
C GLN A 107 8.15 -8.91 9.88
N CYS A 108 6.84 -9.13 10.08
CA CYS A 108 5.85 -8.06 9.96
C CYS A 108 6.15 -6.88 10.91
N THR A 109 6.56 -7.19 12.14
CA THR A 109 6.89 -6.18 13.16
C THR A 109 8.15 -5.41 12.79
N ALA A 110 9.19 -6.10 12.35
CA ALA A 110 10.44 -5.48 11.88
C ALA A 110 10.21 -4.59 10.65
N GLN A 111 9.42 -5.04 9.68
CA GLN A 111 9.05 -4.26 8.48
C GLN A 111 8.27 -3.00 8.84
N LYS A 112 7.30 -3.12 9.75
CA LYS A 112 6.59 -1.95 10.29
C LYS A 112 7.57 -0.96 10.93
N GLY A 113 8.47 -1.44 11.78
CA GLY A 113 9.47 -0.61 12.47
C GLY A 113 10.39 0.14 11.50
N ALA A 114 10.93 -0.56 10.50
CA ALA A 114 11.78 0.05 9.47
C ALA A 114 11.02 1.11 8.67
N ALA A 115 9.82 0.80 8.17
CA ALA A 115 9.04 1.74 7.38
C ALA A 115 8.60 2.98 8.21
N MET A 116 8.27 2.80 9.49
CA MET A 116 7.97 3.92 10.39
C MET A 116 9.19 4.83 10.64
N ALA A 117 10.39 4.25 10.71
CA ALA A 117 11.63 5.01 10.83
C ALA A 117 11.91 5.84 9.57
N ASP A 118 11.74 5.24 8.38
CA ASP A 118 11.88 5.93 7.09
C ASP A 118 10.91 7.11 6.96
N ILE A 119 9.65 6.91 7.36
CA ILE A 119 8.65 7.99 7.35
C ILE A 119 9.00 9.09 8.35
N SER A 120 9.55 8.74 9.51
CA SER A 120 9.96 9.74 10.50
C SER A 120 11.15 10.57 10.04
N ALA A 121 11.94 10.08 9.07
CA ALA A 121 13.00 10.82 8.41
C ALA A 121 12.50 11.78 7.31
N LEU A 122 11.22 11.68 6.90
CA LEU A 122 10.61 12.64 5.99
C LEU A 122 10.36 13.97 6.74
N SER A 123 11.39 14.82 6.83
CA SER A 123 11.24 16.22 7.21
C SER A 123 10.75 17.00 5.99
N GLY A 124 9.49 17.40 5.95
CA GLY A 124 8.98 18.18 4.82
C GLY A 124 7.79 19.03 5.21
N GLY A 125 7.94 20.35 5.05
CA GLY A 125 6.86 21.30 5.31
C GLY A 125 7.37 22.67 5.76
N THR A 126 8.52 22.75 6.43
CA THR A 126 9.02 24.04 6.95
C THR A 126 9.51 24.96 5.84
N THR A 127 10.18 24.41 4.82
CA THR A 127 10.76 25.19 3.72
C THR A 127 9.69 25.65 2.74
N GLU A 128 8.79 24.75 2.35
CA GLU A 128 7.67 25.02 1.45
C GLU A 128 6.67 26.00 2.09
N SER A 129 6.41 25.85 3.40
CA SER A 129 5.58 26.81 4.15
C SER A 129 6.19 28.21 4.19
N ALA A 130 7.50 28.32 4.41
CA ALA A 130 8.20 29.61 4.37
C ALA A 130 8.17 30.24 2.96
N ALA A 131 8.37 29.43 1.91
CA ALA A 131 8.27 29.88 0.52
C ALA A 131 6.86 30.35 0.15
N HIS A 132 5.83 29.62 0.58
CA HIS A 132 4.43 30.02 0.40
C HIS A 132 4.13 31.35 1.12
N ALA A 133 4.55 31.47 2.38
CA ALA A 133 4.37 32.70 3.15
C ALA A 133 5.05 33.92 2.50
N GLN A 134 6.23 33.72 1.91
CA GLN A 134 6.91 34.76 1.13
C GLN A 134 6.15 35.10 -0.16
N CYS A 135 5.66 34.09 -0.87
CA CYS A 135 4.85 34.28 -2.08
C CYS A 135 3.60 35.12 -1.81
N VAL A 136 2.87 34.83 -0.71
CA VAL A 136 1.67 35.58 -0.31
C VAL A 136 1.99 37.07 -0.05
N LYS A 137 3.15 37.38 0.55
CA LYS A 137 3.59 38.78 0.76
C LYS A 137 3.79 39.49 -0.58
N GLU A 138 4.46 38.84 -1.53
CA GLU A 138 4.70 39.38 -2.87
C GLU A 138 3.41 39.56 -3.67
N LEU A 139 2.49 38.59 -3.59
CA LEU A 139 1.17 38.68 -4.20
C LEU A 139 0.38 39.87 -3.63
N THR A 140 0.39 40.04 -2.31
CA THR A 140 -0.28 41.15 -1.64
C THR A 140 0.25 42.50 -2.14
N ALA A 141 1.58 42.62 -2.28
CA ALA A 141 2.20 43.82 -2.82
C ALA A 141 1.80 44.08 -4.29
N LEU A 142 1.85 43.05 -5.15
CA LEU A 142 1.42 43.18 -6.55
C LEU A 142 -0.05 43.57 -6.66
N ASN A 143 -0.93 42.93 -5.91
CA ASN A 143 -2.35 43.23 -5.91
C ASN A 143 -2.62 44.67 -5.45
N ALA A 144 -1.91 45.16 -4.42
CA ALA A 144 -2.01 46.56 -4.01
C ALA A 144 -1.64 47.54 -5.15
N THR A 145 -0.58 47.25 -5.91
CA THR A 145 -0.22 48.08 -7.08
C THR A 145 -1.23 48.01 -8.21
N TYR A 146 -1.83 46.83 -8.44
CA TYR A 146 -2.86 46.64 -9.46
C TYR A 146 -4.15 47.38 -9.09
N GLN A 147 -4.63 47.24 -7.85
CA GLN A 147 -5.83 47.94 -7.35
C GLN A 147 -5.66 49.47 -7.38
N SER A 148 -4.47 49.96 -7.03
CA SER A 148 -4.14 51.39 -7.18
C SER A 148 -4.20 51.86 -8.63
N CYS A 149 -3.75 51.02 -9.58
CA CYS A 149 -3.85 51.31 -11.00
C CYS A 149 -5.32 51.40 -11.46
N LEU A 150 -6.14 50.40 -11.12
CA LEU A 150 -7.56 50.38 -11.47
C LEU A 150 -8.31 51.60 -10.91
N SER A 151 -7.98 52.03 -9.69
CA SER A 151 -8.57 53.22 -9.09
C SER A 151 -8.24 54.50 -9.88
N GLN A 152 -7.02 54.60 -10.43
CA GLN A 152 -6.62 55.73 -11.28
C GLN A 152 -7.25 55.64 -12.68
N GLU A 153 -7.35 54.44 -13.25
CA GLU A 153 -8.03 54.19 -14.52
C GLU A 153 -9.49 54.63 -14.46
N GLU A 154 -10.20 54.27 -13.39
CA GLU A 154 -11.60 54.65 -13.17
C GLU A 154 -11.77 56.17 -13.07
N LEU A 155 -10.87 56.86 -12.36
CA LEU A 155 -10.88 58.32 -12.30
C LEU A 155 -10.70 58.96 -13.69
N LEU A 156 -9.79 58.41 -14.51
CA LEU A 156 -9.58 58.87 -15.89
C LEU A 156 -10.76 58.51 -16.79
N HIS A 157 -11.44 57.39 -16.54
CA HIS A 157 -12.65 57.00 -17.24
C HIS A 157 -13.76 58.03 -17.05
N VAL A 158 -14.08 58.36 -15.80
CA VAL A 158 -15.06 59.40 -15.44
C VAL A 158 -14.68 60.76 -16.04
N THR A 159 -13.39 61.11 -15.99
CA THR A 159 -12.88 62.38 -16.57
C THR A 159 -13.05 62.42 -18.09
N LYS A 160 -12.77 61.31 -18.79
CA LYS A 160 -12.99 61.15 -20.23
C LYS A 160 -14.47 61.32 -20.55
N GLU A 161 -15.35 60.61 -19.87
CA GLU A 161 -16.81 60.69 -20.09
C GLU A 161 -17.31 62.12 -19.95
N ALA A 162 -17.00 62.80 -18.83
CA ALA A 162 -17.44 64.17 -18.59
C ALA A 162 -16.96 65.15 -19.67
N ARG A 163 -15.70 65.04 -20.12
CA ARG A 163 -15.14 65.93 -21.15
C ARG A 163 -15.72 65.67 -22.53
N CYS A 164 -15.96 64.41 -22.87
CA CYS A 164 -16.53 64.03 -24.15
C CYS A 164 -18.03 64.31 -24.22
N GLU A 165 -18.77 64.16 -23.12
CA GLU A 165 -20.16 64.60 -23.01
C GLU A 165 -20.28 66.12 -23.16
N TYR A 166 -19.38 66.89 -22.52
CA TYR A 166 -19.34 68.35 -22.71
C TYR A 166 -19.06 68.71 -24.17
N PHE A 167 -18.08 68.08 -24.82
CA PHE A 167 -17.85 68.27 -26.26
C PHE A 167 -19.10 67.93 -27.08
N ALA A 168 -19.72 66.78 -26.87
CA ALA A 168 -20.93 66.38 -27.59
C ALA A 168 -22.10 67.35 -27.40
N SER A 169 -22.20 68.04 -26.25
CA SER A 169 -23.23 69.04 -26.00
C SER A 169 -23.04 70.34 -26.79
N ILE A 170 -21.80 70.65 -27.18
CA ILE A 170 -21.44 71.87 -27.93
C ILE A 170 -21.08 71.60 -29.39
N ASP A 171 -20.80 70.34 -29.75
CA ASP A 171 -20.60 69.83 -31.10
C ASP A 171 -21.92 69.90 -31.89
N ARG A 172 -22.26 71.09 -32.38
CA ARG A 172 -23.44 71.37 -33.22
C ARG A 172 -23.17 71.04 -34.70
N SER A 173 -22.35 70.03 -34.97
CA SER A 173 -21.77 69.74 -36.30
C SER A 173 -22.72 69.30 -37.40
N ALA A 174 -24.03 69.21 -37.17
CA ALA A 174 -24.95 69.10 -38.31
C ALA A 174 -25.08 70.41 -39.11
N ASN A 175 -24.88 71.58 -38.47
CA ASN A 175 -25.09 72.89 -39.12
C ASN A 175 -23.84 73.78 -39.17
N PHE A 176 -22.79 73.50 -38.39
CA PHE A 176 -21.67 74.45 -38.26
C PHE A 176 -20.71 74.47 -39.47
N GLN A 177 -20.47 73.34 -40.13
CA GLN A 177 -19.63 73.29 -41.34
C GLN A 177 -20.29 73.96 -42.55
N SER A 178 -21.62 73.94 -42.67
CA SER A 178 -22.31 74.63 -43.77
C SER A 178 -22.29 76.15 -43.62
N TRP A 179 -22.22 76.66 -42.38
CA TRP A 179 -22.22 78.10 -42.08
C TRP A 179 -20.89 78.82 -42.34
N PHE A 180 -19.82 78.07 -42.62
CA PHE A 180 -18.45 78.60 -42.73
C PHE A 180 -17.81 78.38 -44.10
N CYS A 181 -18.21 77.33 -44.83
CA CYS A 181 -17.68 77.06 -46.17
C CYS A 181 -18.49 77.73 -47.29
N HIS A 182 -19.58 78.43 -46.95
CA HIS A 182 -20.36 79.25 -47.87
C HIS A 182 -20.22 80.72 -47.50
N GLU A 183 -19.34 81.41 -48.23
CA GLU A 183 -19.20 82.87 -48.18
C GLU A 183 -20.51 83.57 -48.63
N ASP A 184 -21.33 82.86 -49.43
CA ASP A 184 -22.61 83.31 -49.99
C ASP A 184 -23.79 83.26 -49.00
N ASP A 185 -23.68 82.54 -47.87
CA ASP A 185 -24.73 82.46 -46.83
C ASP A 185 -24.56 83.53 -45.74
N TYR A 186 -23.65 84.50 -45.95
CA TYR A 186 -23.48 85.63 -45.05
C TYR A 186 -24.60 86.65 -45.29
N PRO A 187 -25.55 86.85 -44.38
CA PRO A 187 -26.39 88.04 -44.47
C PRO A 187 -25.47 89.25 -44.32
N GLU A 188 -25.38 90.10 -45.34
CA GLU A 188 -24.59 91.35 -45.36
C GLU A 188 -24.89 92.29 -44.15
N SER A 189 -25.92 91.99 -43.34
CA SER A 189 -26.33 92.69 -42.13
C SER A 189 -25.81 92.10 -40.80
N SER A 190 -24.97 91.07 -40.81
CA SER A 190 -24.43 90.48 -39.58
C SER A 190 -23.51 91.47 -38.84
N SER A 191 -23.78 91.73 -37.56
CA SER A 191 -22.99 92.66 -36.74
C SER A 191 -21.60 92.09 -36.45
N TYR A 192 -20.60 92.97 -36.29
CA TYR A 192 -19.26 92.59 -35.84
C TYR A 192 -19.26 91.78 -34.52
N GLU A 193 -20.22 92.06 -33.63
CA GLU A 193 -20.44 91.30 -32.38
C GLU A 193 -20.84 89.85 -32.65
N SER A 194 -21.71 89.61 -33.63
CA SER A 194 -22.14 88.27 -34.04
C SER A 194 -20.99 87.46 -34.64
N TYR A 195 -20.08 88.14 -35.35
CA TYR A 195 -18.83 87.56 -35.84
C TYR A 195 -17.90 87.15 -34.68
N LEU A 196 -17.69 88.02 -33.69
CA LEU A 196 -16.83 87.72 -32.54
C LEU A 196 -17.38 86.56 -31.70
N GLN A 197 -18.68 86.55 -31.42
CA GLN A 197 -19.31 85.46 -30.66
C GLN A 197 -19.13 84.11 -31.34
N ARG A 198 -19.29 84.05 -32.66
CA ARG A 198 -19.07 82.83 -33.44
C ARG A 198 -17.63 82.30 -33.35
N ASN A 199 -16.65 83.20 -33.40
CA ASN A 199 -15.25 82.83 -33.23
C ASN A 199 -14.95 82.32 -31.80
N ILE A 200 -15.59 82.91 -30.79
CA ILE A 200 -15.50 82.44 -29.41
C ILE A 200 -16.08 81.02 -29.27
N ASP A 201 -17.27 80.78 -29.84
CA ASP A 201 -17.93 79.48 -29.81
C ASP A 201 -17.10 78.41 -30.54
N MET A 202 -16.52 78.74 -31.69
CA MET A 202 -15.61 77.87 -32.44
C MET A 202 -14.37 77.51 -31.61
N LEU A 203 -13.74 78.49 -30.95
CA LEU A 203 -12.59 78.24 -30.08
C LEU A 203 -12.97 77.35 -28.89
N ALA A 204 -14.18 77.49 -28.34
CA ALA A 204 -14.69 76.62 -27.29
C ALA A 204 -14.90 75.17 -27.79
N GLU A 205 -15.46 74.99 -28.99
CA GLU A 205 -15.61 73.68 -29.64
C GLU A 205 -14.25 73.01 -29.86
N PHE A 206 -13.29 73.68 -30.50
CA PHE A 206 -11.95 73.13 -30.71
C PHE A 206 -11.26 72.73 -29.40
N ARG A 207 -11.36 73.57 -28.37
CA ARG A 207 -10.78 73.27 -27.04
C ARG A 207 -11.44 72.04 -26.41
N SER A 208 -12.77 71.95 -26.47
CA SER A 208 -13.49 70.81 -25.90
C SER A 208 -13.20 69.49 -26.63
N LYS A 209 -13.09 69.52 -27.96
CA LYS A 209 -12.67 68.38 -28.78
C LYS A 209 -11.26 67.90 -28.41
N SER A 210 -10.32 68.84 -28.26
CA SER A 210 -8.97 68.53 -27.79
C SER A 210 -9.01 67.90 -26.39
N ASN A 211 -9.74 68.50 -25.45
CA ASN A 211 -9.86 67.99 -24.08
C ASN A 211 -10.44 66.57 -24.00
N CYS A 212 -11.45 66.24 -24.82
CA CYS A 212 -12.00 64.90 -24.94
C CYS A 212 -10.96 63.92 -25.54
N THR A 213 -10.25 64.34 -26.59
CA THR A 213 -9.19 63.53 -27.23
C THR A 213 -8.06 63.21 -26.24
N ASP A 214 -7.58 64.22 -25.52
CA ASP A 214 -6.49 64.07 -24.53
C ASP A 214 -6.90 63.17 -23.36
N ALA A 215 -8.14 63.32 -22.88
CA ALA A 215 -8.67 62.49 -21.80
C ALA A 215 -8.88 61.03 -22.27
N THR A 216 -9.35 60.83 -23.50
CA THR A 216 -9.46 59.50 -24.11
C THR A 216 -8.09 58.84 -24.25
N SER A 217 -7.08 59.59 -24.71
CA SER A 217 -5.71 59.08 -24.78
C SER A 217 -5.17 58.72 -23.40
N SER A 218 -5.37 59.58 -22.39
CA SER A 218 -4.92 59.34 -21.01
C SER A 218 -5.57 58.10 -20.40
N TYR A 219 -6.89 57.94 -20.58
CA TYR A 219 -7.61 56.75 -20.16
C TYR A 219 -7.08 55.49 -20.85
N ASN A 220 -6.95 55.50 -22.18
CA ASN A 220 -6.47 54.34 -22.94
C ASN A 220 -5.04 53.94 -22.54
N THR A 221 -4.15 54.92 -22.32
CA THR A 221 -2.80 54.68 -21.81
C THR A 221 -2.84 54.03 -20.43
N LYS A 222 -3.70 54.51 -19.53
CA LYS A 222 -3.80 53.96 -18.16
C LYS A 222 -4.40 52.56 -18.15
N MET A 223 -5.46 52.33 -18.93
CA MET A 223 -6.06 51.00 -19.13
C MET A 223 -5.01 50.00 -19.61
N ALA A 224 -4.21 50.35 -20.63
CA ALA A 224 -3.13 49.50 -21.09
C ALA A 224 -2.08 49.24 -19.99
N GLU A 225 -1.70 50.26 -19.22
CA GLU A 225 -0.81 50.10 -18.07
C GLU A 225 -1.37 49.12 -17.04
N CYS A 226 -2.65 49.23 -16.67
CA CYS A 226 -3.28 48.35 -15.68
C CYS A 226 -3.42 46.91 -16.19
N GLN A 227 -3.74 46.72 -17.47
CA GLN A 227 -3.76 45.40 -18.10
C GLN A 227 -2.39 44.70 -18.01
N THR A 228 -1.28 45.42 -18.19
CA THR A 228 0.07 44.82 -18.03
C THR A 228 0.37 44.37 -16.59
N LYS A 229 -0.29 44.95 -15.59
CA LYS A 229 -0.14 44.57 -14.17
C LYS A 229 -1.00 43.38 -13.77
N GLN A 230 -2.05 43.06 -14.54
CA GLN A 230 -2.91 41.89 -14.28
C GLN A 230 -2.12 40.58 -14.44
N THR A 231 -1.28 40.46 -15.47
CA THR A 231 -0.53 39.22 -15.74
C THR A 231 0.42 38.83 -14.59
N PRO A 232 1.24 39.74 -14.01
CA PRO A 232 2.03 39.44 -12.82
C PRO A 232 1.22 38.97 -11.62
N VAL A 233 0.03 39.55 -11.37
CA VAL A 233 -0.86 39.14 -10.29
C VAL A 233 -1.33 37.70 -10.52
N ALA A 234 -1.94 37.42 -11.67
CA ALA A 234 -2.44 36.08 -12.00
C ALA A 234 -1.33 35.01 -12.00
N SER A 235 -0.14 35.35 -12.51
CA SER A 235 1.02 34.45 -12.48
C SER A 235 1.49 34.16 -11.05
N LYS A 236 1.51 35.18 -10.18
CA LYS A 236 1.91 35.03 -8.77
C LYS A 236 0.86 34.24 -7.98
N GLU A 237 -0.44 34.44 -8.23
CA GLU A 237 -1.52 33.64 -7.65
C GLU A 237 -1.33 32.15 -7.92
N LEU A 238 -1.07 31.79 -9.18
CA LEU A 238 -0.80 30.39 -9.56
C LEU A 238 0.46 29.84 -8.89
N GLN A 239 1.51 30.67 -8.78
CA GLN A 239 2.74 30.29 -8.10
C GLN A 239 2.48 30.00 -6.61
N CYS A 240 1.73 30.86 -5.92
CA CYS A 240 1.44 30.68 -4.51
C CYS A 240 0.55 29.45 -4.28
N ALA A 241 -0.48 29.24 -5.10
CA ALA A 241 -1.33 28.04 -5.02
C ALA A 241 -0.54 26.73 -5.22
N THR A 242 0.44 26.73 -6.12
CA THR A 242 1.33 25.57 -6.33
C THR A 242 2.21 25.31 -5.10
N LEU A 243 2.73 26.37 -4.48
CA LEU A 243 3.52 26.27 -3.24
C LEU A 243 2.66 25.81 -2.06
N GLU A 244 1.44 26.30 -1.94
CA GLU A 244 0.47 25.88 -0.92
C GLU A 244 0.15 24.38 -1.03
N SER A 245 -0.17 23.92 -2.24
CA SER A 245 -0.41 22.50 -2.51
C SER A 245 0.81 21.65 -2.16
N SER A 246 2.01 22.10 -2.55
CA SER A 246 3.26 21.39 -2.26
C SER A 246 3.56 21.34 -0.76
N ALA A 247 3.35 22.45 -0.03
CA ALA A 247 3.51 22.51 1.41
C ALA A 247 2.51 21.59 2.12
N THR A 248 1.25 21.59 1.68
CA THR A 248 0.19 20.73 2.24
C THR A 248 0.53 19.26 2.02
N SER A 249 0.92 18.87 0.80
CA SER A 249 1.35 17.50 0.51
C SER A 249 2.56 17.08 1.34
N ALA A 250 3.56 17.97 1.51
CA ALA A 250 4.72 17.67 2.35
C ALA A 250 4.33 17.45 3.81
N LEU A 251 3.39 18.24 4.35
CA LEU A 251 2.87 18.09 5.71
C LEU A 251 2.03 16.81 5.89
N CYS A 252 1.29 16.40 4.87
CA CYS A 252 0.42 15.22 4.93
C CYS A 252 1.15 13.91 4.63
N ALA A 253 2.22 13.94 3.83
CA ALA A 253 2.94 12.74 3.40
C ALA A 253 3.41 11.86 4.57
N PRO A 254 3.93 12.37 5.70
CA PRO A 254 4.27 11.53 6.84
C PRO A 254 3.05 10.84 7.46
N TYR A 255 1.90 11.53 7.55
CA TYR A 255 0.70 10.94 8.12
C TYR A 255 0.11 9.85 7.21
N GLU A 256 -0.01 10.12 5.91
CA GLU A 256 -0.47 9.15 4.91
C GLU A 256 0.47 7.94 4.82
N GLY A 257 1.79 8.18 4.87
CA GLY A 257 2.80 7.13 4.94
C GLY A 257 2.57 6.21 6.14
N LYS A 258 2.35 6.77 7.34
CA LYS A 258 2.10 5.97 8.55
C LYS A 258 0.80 5.16 8.43
N LEU A 259 -0.26 5.74 7.87
CA LEU A 259 -1.52 5.02 7.59
C LEU A 259 -1.27 3.81 6.66
N ALA A 260 -0.52 4.02 5.57
CA ALA A 260 -0.20 2.97 4.62
C ALA A 260 0.64 1.85 5.26
N VAL A 261 1.62 2.20 6.10
CA VAL A 261 2.41 1.23 6.86
C VAL A 261 1.55 0.45 7.83
N CYS A 262 0.62 1.10 8.54
CA CYS A 262 -0.30 0.40 9.43
C CYS A 262 -1.19 -0.57 8.68
N LYS A 263 -1.79 -0.16 7.56
CA LYS A 263 -2.60 -1.06 6.72
C LYS A 263 -1.80 -2.26 6.22
N THR A 264 -0.55 -2.04 5.81
CA THR A 264 0.36 -3.10 5.36
C THR A 264 0.71 -4.05 6.51
N TYR A 265 0.99 -3.52 7.70
CA TYR A 265 1.25 -4.31 8.90
C TYR A 265 0.04 -5.17 9.29
N GLU A 266 -1.18 -4.64 9.24
CA GLU A 266 -2.39 -5.41 9.54
C GLU A 266 -2.59 -6.57 8.57
N SER A 267 -2.40 -6.31 7.27
CA SER A 267 -2.48 -7.34 6.23
C SER A 267 -1.41 -8.43 6.43
N CYS A 268 -0.16 -8.03 6.69
CA CYS A 268 0.94 -8.95 6.98
C CYS A 268 0.64 -9.82 8.20
N TRP A 269 0.15 -9.21 9.29
CA TRP A 269 -0.19 -9.93 10.52
C TRP A 269 -1.32 -10.94 10.32
N SER A 270 -2.37 -10.56 9.57
CA SER A 270 -3.45 -11.47 9.21
C SER A 270 -2.95 -12.64 8.37
N ALA A 271 -2.10 -12.39 7.38
CA ALA A 271 -1.52 -13.43 6.55
C ALA A 271 -0.62 -14.39 7.35
N ALA A 272 0.17 -13.88 8.30
CA ALA A 272 0.96 -14.70 9.22
C ALA A 272 0.07 -15.61 10.08
N GLY A 273 -1.08 -15.09 10.55
CA GLY A 273 -2.10 -15.88 11.25
C GLY A 273 -2.67 -17.01 10.40
N SER A 274 -3.07 -16.72 9.15
CA SER A 274 -3.56 -17.73 8.23
C SER A 274 -2.49 -18.78 7.91
N ALA A 275 -1.24 -18.38 7.70
CA ALA A 275 -0.12 -19.28 7.45
C ALA A 275 0.11 -20.22 8.65
N ALA A 276 0.14 -19.69 9.88
CA ALA A 276 0.29 -20.48 11.09
C ALA A 276 -0.88 -21.48 11.28
N GLY A 277 -2.11 -21.04 11.02
CA GLY A 277 -3.29 -21.92 11.07
C GLY A 277 -3.22 -23.07 10.04
N ASN A 278 -2.82 -22.77 8.80
CA ASN A 278 -2.65 -23.77 7.76
C ASN A 278 -1.52 -24.77 8.08
N SER A 279 -0.41 -24.29 8.64
CA SER A 279 0.69 -25.12 9.12
C SER A 279 0.25 -26.04 10.25
N LEU A 280 -0.54 -25.54 11.21
CA LEU A 280 -1.08 -26.36 12.31
C LEU A 280 -2.01 -27.47 11.78
N ASN A 281 -2.96 -27.14 10.91
CA ASN A 281 -3.89 -28.12 10.34
C ASN A 281 -3.14 -29.22 9.57
N THR A 282 -2.12 -28.84 8.79
CA THR A 282 -1.28 -29.79 8.07
C THR A 282 -0.49 -30.68 9.03
N ALA A 283 0.09 -30.09 10.07
CA ALA A 283 0.89 -30.81 11.06
C ALA A 283 0.04 -31.76 11.91
N GLN A 284 -1.21 -31.40 12.24
CA GLN A 284 -2.16 -32.30 12.92
C GLN A 284 -2.48 -33.54 12.07
N SER A 285 -2.70 -33.36 10.76
CA SER A 285 -2.90 -34.50 9.86
C SER A 285 -1.68 -35.43 9.80
N ILE A 286 -0.48 -34.85 9.77
CA ILE A 286 0.78 -35.62 9.85
C ILE A 286 0.88 -36.35 11.20
N GLN A 287 0.62 -35.65 12.31
CA GLN A 287 0.65 -36.23 13.65
C GLN A 287 -0.23 -37.47 13.75
N ASP A 288 -1.49 -37.41 13.30
CA ASP A 288 -2.42 -38.53 13.43
C ASP A 288 -1.95 -39.76 12.64
N ASN A 289 -1.34 -39.51 11.48
CA ASN A 289 -0.70 -40.56 10.68
C ASN A 289 0.51 -41.16 11.42
N LEU A 290 1.40 -40.32 11.96
CA LEU A 290 2.58 -40.74 12.71
C LEU A 290 2.21 -41.53 13.98
N LYS A 291 1.17 -41.12 14.71
CA LYS A 291 0.66 -41.85 15.90
C LYS A 291 0.15 -43.24 15.54
N THR A 292 -0.52 -43.36 14.39
CA THR A 292 -0.98 -44.65 13.85
C THR A 292 0.21 -45.55 13.50
N GLN A 293 1.18 -45.03 12.74
CA GLN A 293 2.39 -45.78 12.36
C GLN A 293 3.20 -46.20 13.59
N TRP A 294 3.40 -45.29 14.55
CA TRP A 294 4.12 -45.55 15.80
C TRP A 294 3.50 -46.70 16.59
N THR A 295 2.18 -46.68 16.75
CA THR A 295 1.46 -47.72 17.48
C THR A 295 1.60 -49.08 16.79
N ALA A 296 1.50 -49.12 15.45
CA ALA A 296 1.70 -50.34 14.68
C ALA A 296 3.13 -50.88 14.82
N LEU A 297 4.14 -50.02 14.69
CA LEU A 297 5.55 -50.41 14.81
C LEU A 297 5.90 -50.87 16.23
N LYS A 298 5.34 -50.23 17.27
CA LYS A 298 5.54 -50.66 18.66
C LYS A 298 4.89 -52.01 18.97
N ARG A 299 3.74 -52.33 18.34
CA ARG A 299 3.14 -53.66 18.41
C ARG A 299 4.03 -54.71 17.73
N ILE A 300 4.56 -54.41 16.55
CA ILE A 300 5.50 -55.31 15.84
C ILE A 300 6.75 -55.54 16.69
N GLN A 301 7.35 -54.47 17.24
CA GLN A 301 8.51 -54.57 18.13
C GLN A 301 8.23 -55.49 19.33
N CYS A 302 7.06 -55.33 19.94
CA CYS A 302 6.63 -56.16 21.05
C CYS A 302 6.45 -57.65 20.67
N LEU A 303 5.87 -57.94 19.51
CA LEU A 303 5.75 -59.31 19.00
C LEU A 303 7.13 -59.94 18.69
N LEU A 304 8.05 -59.17 18.11
CA LEU A 304 9.43 -59.62 17.87
C LEU A 304 10.16 -59.95 19.18
N ASP A 305 9.96 -59.16 20.23
CA ASP A 305 10.52 -59.44 21.56
C ASP A 305 9.91 -60.70 22.21
N VAL A 306 8.66 -61.07 21.89
CA VAL A 306 8.05 -62.33 22.32
C VAL A 306 8.66 -63.51 21.57
N LEU A 307 8.79 -63.39 20.23
CA LEU A 307 9.35 -64.44 19.36
C LEU A 307 10.83 -64.75 19.67
N ALA A 308 11.57 -63.76 20.17
CA ALA A 308 12.96 -63.93 20.59
C ALA A 308 13.13 -64.78 21.88
N LYS A 309 12.05 -65.06 22.63
CA LYS A 309 12.13 -65.86 23.87
C LYS A 309 12.08 -67.35 23.55
N SER A 310 12.83 -68.17 24.31
CA SER A 310 12.70 -69.62 24.27
C SER A 310 11.59 -70.13 25.21
N GLY A 311 10.97 -71.26 24.89
CA GLY A 311 9.96 -71.92 25.74
C GLY A 311 8.51 -71.49 25.45
N ASP A 312 7.62 -71.68 26.44
CA ASP A 312 6.21 -71.27 26.35
C ASP A 312 6.09 -69.74 26.35
N GLN A 313 5.58 -69.20 25.25
CA GLN A 313 5.44 -67.76 25.00
C GLN A 313 4.03 -67.22 25.28
N THR A 314 3.05 -68.06 25.67
CA THR A 314 1.64 -67.66 25.76
C THR A 314 1.42 -66.45 26.68
N ALA A 315 2.03 -66.45 27.87
CA ALA A 315 1.92 -65.33 28.79
C ALA A 315 2.55 -64.04 28.25
N ALA A 316 3.69 -64.14 27.56
CA ALA A 316 4.38 -62.99 26.97
C ALA A 316 3.58 -62.41 25.78
N LEU A 317 2.97 -63.27 24.98
CA LEU A 317 2.08 -62.87 23.88
C LEU A 317 0.84 -62.14 24.41
N THR A 318 0.17 -62.69 25.43
CA THR A 318 -1.00 -62.03 26.05
C THR A 318 -0.64 -60.66 26.62
N ALA A 319 0.50 -60.56 27.32
CA ALA A 319 0.98 -59.28 27.85
C ALA A 319 1.29 -58.27 26.72
N CYS A 320 1.81 -58.75 25.59
CA CYS A 320 2.11 -57.91 24.43
C CYS A 320 0.84 -57.35 23.77
N ILE A 321 -0.16 -58.20 23.54
CA ILE A 321 -1.45 -57.82 22.95
C ILE A 321 -2.18 -56.80 23.84
N ALA A 322 -2.12 -56.99 25.16
CA ALA A 322 -2.73 -56.08 26.13
C ALA A 322 -1.98 -54.74 26.29
N LYS A 323 -0.75 -54.62 25.77
CA LYS A 323 0.09 -53.44 26.00
C LYS A 323 -0.43 -52.23 25.22
N THR A 324 -0.69 -51.14 25.93
CA THR A 324 -0.92 -49.83 25.31
C THR A 324 0.42 -49.16 25.00
N HIS A 325 0.57 -48.62 23.79
CA HIS A 325 1.75 -47.86 23.40
C HIS A 325 1.41 -46.37 23.42
N SER A 326 2.02 -45.62 24.33
CA SER A 326 1.84 -44.16 24.39
C SER A 326 2.35 -43.52 23.10
N THR A 327 1.63 -42.48 22.68
CA THR A 327 1.96 -41.61 21.54
C THR A 327 2.15 -40.16 21.97
N ASP A 328 2.30 -39.93 23.27
CA ASP A 328 2.32 -38.58 23.85
C ASP A 328 3.49 -37.76 23.33
N SER A 329 4.63 -38.41 23.08
CA SER A 329 5.83 -37.82 22.49
C SER A 329 5.64 -37.32 21.05
N LEU A 330 4.53 -37.69 20.39
CA LEU A 330 4.19 -37.25 19.04
C LEU A 330 3.15 -36.12 19.06
N THR A 331 2.66 -35.70 20.22
CA THR A 331 1.65 -34.65 20.32
C THR A 331 2.28 -33.28 20.08
N LEU A 332 1.77 -32.58 19.07
CA LEU A 332 2.21 -31.27 18.67
C LEU A 332 1.69 -30.20 19.62
N THR A 333 2.56 -29.26 19.97
CA THR A 333 2.21 -28.09 20.79
C THR A 333 2.49 -26.82 19.97
N PRO A 334 1.47 -26.14 19.43
CA PRO A 334 1.69 -24.91 18.67
C PRO A 334 2.24 -23.79 19.56
N ALA A 335 3.09 -22.94 18.99
CA ALA A 335 3.51 -21.73 19.69
C ALA A 335 2.33 -20.75 19.81
N ALA A 336 2.26 -20.05 20.95
CA ALA A 336 1.36 -18.92 21.07
C ALA A 336 1.76 -17.83 20.06
N ALA A 337 0.77 -17.25 19.39
CA ALA A 337 1.02 -16.08 18.57
C ALA A 337 1.60 -14.95 19.44
N PRO A 338 2.63 -14.23 18.97
CA PRO A 338 3.14 -13.07 19.69
C PRO A 338 2.04 -12.01 19.84
N THR A 339 2.21 -11.08 20.78
CA THR A 339 1.24 -9.99 20.96
C THR A 339 1.33 -9.04 19.76
N LYS A 340 0.18 -8.75 19.12
CA LYS A 340 0.12 -7.76 18.03
C LYS A 340 0.40 -6.38 18.60
N GLU A 341 1.36 -5.68 18.02
CA GLU A 341 1.66 -4.31 18.40
C GLU A 341 0.59 -3.37 17.85
N VAL A 342 0.23 -2.34 18.62
CA VAL A 342 -0.65 -1.29 18.10
C VAL A 342 0.10 -0.51 17.02
N CYS A 343 -0.55 -0.31 15.88
CA CYS A 343 -0.06 0.59 14.84
C CYS A 343 -0.97 1.80 14.79
N SER A 344 -0.38 2.99 14.93
CA SER A 344 -1.11 4.25 14.87
C SER A 344 -0.37 5.22 13.97
N ALA A 345 -1.13 5.89 13.10
CA ALA A 345 -0.62 7.02 12.32
C ALA A 345 -0.48 8.31 13.15
N GLY A 346 -1.02 8.31 14.37
CA GLY A 346 -1.16 9.50 15.20
C GLY A 346 -2.37 10.33 14.79
N THR A 347 -2.40 11.59 15.22
CA THR A 347 -3.46 12.53 14.87
C THR A 347 -3.18 13.10 13.48
N ALA A 348 -4.21 13.13 12.63
CA ALA A 348 -4.13 13.78 11.32
C ALA A 348 -3.80 15.28 11.50
N PRO A 349 -2.83 15.83 10.77
CA PRO A 349 -2.64 17.27 10.72
C PRO A 349 -3.93 17.93 10.19
N ALA A 350 -4.30 19.10 10.73
CA ALA A 350 -5.53 19.79 10.34
C ALA A 350 -5.62 20.05 8.82
N ALA A 351 -4.48 20.29 8.17
CA ALA A 351 -4.37 20.48 6.73
C ALA A 351 -4.70 19.23 5.89
N CYS A 352 -4.79 18.05 6.51
CA CYS A 352 -5.00 16.76 5.85
C CYS A 352 -6.41 16.20 6.01
N VAL A 353 -7.34 16.93 6.64
CA VAL A 353 -8.71 16.47 6.97
C VAL A 353 -9.76 17.13 6.06
N ALA A 354 -9.38 17.51 4.83
CA ALA A 354 -10.28 18.17 3.87
C ALA A 354 -11.29 17.19 3.24
#